data_AF-I1BNV7-F1
#
_entry.id   AF-I1BNV7-F1
#
_cell.length_a   1.000
_cell.length_b   1.000
_cell.length_c   1.000
_cell.angle_alpha   90.00
_cell.angle_beta   90.00
_cell.angle_gamma   90.00
#
_symmetry.space_group_name_H-M   'P 1'
#
loop_
_entity.id
_entity.type
_entity.pdbx_description
1 polymer ?
#
loop_
_entity_poly.entity_id
_entity_poly.type
_entity_poly.pdbx_seq_one_letter_code
_entity_poly.pdbx_strand_id
1 'polypeptide(L)'
;MGLKVHVPPNATFYVWLNVSGLPEPINAGLNFFEECLKEKVIVVPGIFFDVNPAHRRELFESPCHHFVRLSFGPPIEEVKKGLDNIERMINKFKKDRQ
;
A
#
# COMPACT_ATOMS: atom_id res chain seq x y z
N MET A 1 12.08 1.41 -6.09
CA MET A 1 10.85 1.50 -5.26
C MET A 1 11.08 1.73 -3.75
N GLY A 2 11.71 0.82 -2.98
CA GLY A 2 11.88 0.98 -1.52
C GLY A 2 10.79 0.33 -0.64
N LEU A 3 9.99 -0.56 -1.24
CA LEU A 3 8.93 -1.32 -0.57
C LEU A 3 9.52 -2.63 -0.04
N LYS A 4 9.70 -2.76 1.27
CA LYS A 4 10.23 -3.99 1.88
C LYS A 4 9.09 -4.98 2.19
N VAL A 5 9.22 -6.19 1.66
CA VAL A 5 8.32 -7.31 2.01
C VAL A 5 8.95 -8.07 3.18
N HIS A 6 8.44 -7.84 4.39
CA HIS A 6 8.96 -8.49 5.60
C HIS A 6 8.60 -9.97 5.69
N VAL A 7 7.41 -10.33 5.21
CA VAL A 7 6.91 -11.71 5.20
C VAL A 7 6.59 -12.07 3.76
N PRO A 8 7.46 -12.83 3.08
CA PRO A 8 7.18 -13.32 1.73
C PRO A 8 5.91 -14.18 1.71
N PRO A 9 5.03 -14.03 0.69
CA PRO A 9 3.83 -14.84 0.60
C PRO A 9 4.18 -16.28 0.18
N ASN A 10 3.77 -17.26 0.99
CA ASN A 10 3.94 -18.69 0.68
C ASN A 10 2.65 -19.34 0.12
N ALA A 11 1.52 -18.62 0.17
CA ALA A 11 0.21 -19.09 -0.28
C ALA A 11 -0.68 -17.89 -0.65
N THR A 12 -1.83 -18.17 -1.29
CA THR A 12 -2.76 -17.17 -1.85
C THR A 12 -2.11 -16.32 -2.96
N PHE A 13 -2.71 -15.20 -3.30
CA PHE A 13 -2.27 -14.32 -4.38
C PHE A 13 -2.06 -12.87 -3.90
N TYR A 14 -1.74 -12.70 -2.61
CA TYR A 14 -1.60 -11.38 -1.99
C TYR A 14 -0.27 -11.17 -1.27
N VAL A 15 0.24 -9.93 -1.33
CA VAL A 15 1.33 -9.44 -0.47
C VAL A 15 0.75 -8.48 0.55
N TRP A 16 1.05 -8.72 1.83
CA TRP A 16 0.78 -7.77 2.91
C TRP A 16 1.99 -6.85 3.09
N LEU A 17 1.86 -5.61 2.65
CA LEU A 17 2.98 -4.70 2.49
C LEU A 17 2.91 -3.55 3.49
N ASN A 18 4.01 -3.33 4.23
CA ASN A 18 4.18 -2.17 5.09
C ASN A 18 4.74 -0.99 4.27
N VAL A 19 4.06 0.16 4.28
CA VAL A 19 4.46 1.38 3.58
C VAL A 19 5.08 2.44 4.50
N SER A 20 5.22 2.18 5.82
CA SER A 20 5.71 3.18 6.79
C SER A 20 7.10 3.75 6.50
N GLY A 21 7.92 3.04 5.71
CA GLY A 21 9.25 3.49 5.28
C GLY A 21 9.27 4.46 4.08
N LEU A 22 8.11 4.82 3.53
CA LEU A 22 7.98 5.81 2.46
C LEU A 22 7.93 7.24 3.02
N PRO A 23 8.13 8.29 2.19
CA PRO A 23 7.89 9.66 2.61
C PRO A 23 6.39 9.89 2.92
N GLU A 24 6.10 10.81 3.84
CA GLU A 24 4.74 11.33 4.02
C GLU A 24 4.23 12.04 2.74
N PRO A 25 2.92 12.02 2.46
CA PRO A 25 1.85 11.35 3.22
C PRO A 25 1.67 9.86 2.84
N ILE A 26 2.43 9.35 1.87
CA ILE A 26 2.24 7.98 1.33
C ILE A 26 2.80 6.88 2.25
N ASN A 27 3.27 7.23 3.44
CA ASN A 27 3.62 6.30 4.51
C ASN A 27 2.40 5.76 5.29
N ALA A 28 1.19 6.24 4.99
CA ALA A 28 -0.08 5.75 5.53
C ALA A 28 -0.87 4.99 4.44
N GLY A 29 -1.53 3.89 4.80
CA GLY A 29 -2.18 2.99 3.85
C GLY A 29 -3.34 3.61 3.06
N LEU A 30 -4.14 4.47 3.68
CA LEU A 30 -5.24 5.20 3.01
C LEU A 30 -4.72 6.24 2.02
N ASN A 31 -3.75 7.06 2.44
CA ASN A 31 -3.13 8.05 1.55
C ASN A 31 -2.39 7.38 0.40
N PHE A 32 -1.65 6.30 0.66
CA PHE A 32 -1.00 5.51 -0.39
C PHE A 32 -2.01 5.01 -1.43
N PHE A 33 -3.17 4.51 -0.97
CA PHE A 33 -4.25 4.08 -1.85
C PHE A 33 -4.80 5.22 -2.70
N GLU A 34 -5.11 6.38 -2.11
CA GLU A 34 -5.61 7.56 -2.83
C GLU A 34 -4.64 8.02 -3.92
N GLU A 35 -3.33 8.05 -3.63
CA GLU A 35 -2.31 8.42 -4.62
C GLU A 35 -2.14 7.36 -5.71
N CYS A 36 -2.26 6.08 -5.37
CA CYS A 36 -2.28 5.00 -6.36
C CYS A 36 -3.46 5.12 -7.35
N LEU A 37 -4.64 5.54 -6.88
CA LEU A 37 -5.81 5.72 -7.75
C LEU A 37 -5.56 6.77 -8.83
N LYS A 38 -4.84 7.85 -8.51
CA LYS A 38 -4.43 8.88 -9.49
C LYS A 38 -3.53 8.32 -10.59
N GLU A 39 -2.79 7.26 -10.29
CA GLU A 39 -1.92 6.54 -11.21
C GLU A 39 -2.59 5.30 -11.82
N LYS A 40 -3.92 5.19 -11.71
CA LYS A 40 -4.73 4.06 -12.24
C LYS A 40 -4.30 2.71 -11.66
N VAL A 41 -3.89 2.68 -10.39
CA VAL A 41 -3.58 1.47 -9.64
C VAL A 41 -4.55 1.36 -8.48
N ILE A 42 -5.17 0.19 -8.34
CA ILE A 42 -6.01 -0.13 -7.19
C ILE A 42 -5.25 -1.05 -6.23
N VAL A 43 -5.21 -0.68 -4.95
CA VAL A 43 -4.68 -1.49 -3.85
C VAL A 43 -5.74 -1.54 -2.74
N VAL A 44 -5.59 -2.42 -1.76
CA VAL A 44 -6.53 -2.46 -0.63
C VAL A 44 -5.85 -1.95 0.64
N PRO A 45 -6.30 -0.84 1.25
CA PRO A 45 -5.80 -0.37 2.54
C PRO A 45 -5.94 -1.43 3.63
N GLY A 46 -4.92 -1.50 4.50
CA GLY A 46 -4.87 -2.48 5.58
C GLY A 46 -5.93 -2.26 6.65
N ILE A 47 -6.36 -1.01 6.83
CA ILE A 47 -7.42 -0.63 7.79
C ILE A 47 -8.74 -1.39 7.56
N PHE A 48 -9.03 -1.81 6.33
CA PHE A 48 -10.24 -2.60 6.02
C PHE A 48 -10.20 -4.03 6.57
N PHE A 49 -9.04 -4.48 7.04
CA PHE A 49 -8.87 -5.76 7.72
C PHE A 49 -8.82 -5.62 9.25
N ASP A 50 -8.86 -4.40 9.79
CA ASP A 50 -8.90 -4.19 11.22
C ASP A 50 -10.32 -4.44 11.76
N VAL A 51 -10.45 -5.44 12.61
CA VAL A 51 -11.70 -5.77 13.30
C VAL A 51 -11.76 -4.92 14.57
N ASN A 52 -12.54 -3.84 14.53
CA ASN A 52 -12.72 -2.88 15.63
C ASN A 52 -14.17 -2.86 16.16
N PRO A 53 -14.68 -3.98 16.74
CA PRO A 53 -16.02 -4.01 17.30
C PRO A 53 -16.13 -3.01 18.46
N ALA A 54 -17.20 -2.21 18.45
CA ALA A 54 -17.45 -1.07 19.34
C ALA A 54 -16.68 0.23 19.06
N HIS A 55 -15.97 0.35 17.92
CA HIS A 55 -15.30 1.60 17.48
C HIS A 55 -14.41 2.25 18.56
N ARG A 56 -13.79 1.45 19.42
CA ARG A 56 -13.04 1.97 20.58
C ARG A 56 -11.65 2.50 20.25
N ARG A 57 -11.23 2.40 18.99
CA ARG A 57 -9.91 2.82 18.50
C ARG A 57 -10.10 3.76 17.32
N GLU A 58 -9.33 4.85 17.32
CA GLU A 58 -9.24 5.78 16.19
C GLU A 58 -8.53 5.11 15.00
N LEU A 59 -8.86 5.52 13.77
CA LEU A 59 -8.33 4.90 12.55
C LEU A 59 -6.80 4.96 12.46
N PHE A 60 -6.19 6.01 13.02
CA PHE A 60 -4.74 6.21 13.05
C PHE A 60 -4.02 5.33 14.09
N GLU A 61 -4.75 4.82 15.09
CA GLU A 61 -4.21 3.92 16.11
C GLU A 61 -4.29 2.45 15.69
N SER A 62 -4.85 2.17 14.51
CA SER A 62 -4.95 0.81 14.01
C SER A 62 -3.57 0.22 13.74
N PRO A 63 -3.30 -1.02 14.16
CA PRO A 63 -2.06 -1.72 13.80
C PRO A 63 -1.92 -1.91 12.27
N CYS A 64 -3.04 -1.81 11.54
CA CYS A 64 -3.09 -1.95 10.09
C CYS A 64 -2.95 -0.62 9.34
N HIS A 65 -2.78 0.51 10.04
CA HIS A 65 -2.77 1.86 9.45
C HIS A 65 -1.70 2.04 8.35
N HIS A 66 -0.52 1.46 8.54
CA HIS A 66 0.61 1.54 7.60
C HIS A 66 0.67 0.40 6.58
N PHE A 67 -0.37 -0.43 6.49
CA PHE A 67 -0.36 -1.60 5.61
C PHE A 67 -1.27 -1.41 4.40
N VAL A 68 -0.89 -2.06 3.30
CA VAL A 68 -1.71 -2.25 2.12
C VAL A 68 -1.60 -3.70 1.65
N ARG A 69 -2.65 -4.22 1.01
CA ARG A 69 -2.66 -5.52 0.36
C ARG A 69 -2.53 -5.34 -1.15
N LEU A 70 -1.47 -5.91 -1.72
CA LEU A 70 -1.26 -5.99 -3.18
C LEU A 70 -1.70 -7.36 -3.69
N SER A 71 -2.30 -7.40 -4.88
CA SER A 71 -2.69 -8.64 -5.56
C SER A 71 -1.72 -8.95 -6.69
N PHE A 72 -1.20 -10.18 -6.73
CA PHE A 72 -0.45 -10.73 -7.87
C PHE A 72 -1.24 -11.84 -8.59
N GLY A 73 -2.54 -11.94 -8.32
CA GLY A 73 -3.46 -12.80 -9.06
C GLY A 73 -3.75 -12.38 -10.52
N PRO A 74 -3.70 -11.09 -10.90
CA PRO A 74 -3.85 -10.67 -12.30
C PRO A 74 -2.72 -11.20 -13.20
N PRO A 75 -2.89 -11.16 -14.53
CA PRO A 75 -1.82 -11.48 -15.48
C PRO A 75 -0.53 -10.68 -15.22
N ILE A 76 0.63 -11.31 -15.45
CA ILE A 76 1.93 -10.72 -15.14
C ILE A 76 2.16 -9.35 -15.78
N GLU A 77 1.63 -9.13 -16.98
CA GLU A 77 1.74 -7.83 -17.68
C GLU A 77 0.94 -6.72 -16.99
N GLU A 78 -0.20 -7.05 -16.39
CA GLU A 78 -0.97 -6.11 -15.55
C GLU A 78 -0.25 -5.83 -14.23
N VAL A 79 0.34 -6.86 -13.62
CA VAL A 79 1.14 -6.72 -12.39
C VAL A 79 2.34 -5.80 -12.63
N LYS A 80 3.12 -6.02 -13.69
CA LYS A 80 4.25 -5.16 -14.07
C LYS A 80 3.80 -3.71 -14.27
N LYS A 81 2.75 -3.49 -15.06
CA LYS A 81 2.19 -2.15 -15.29
C LYS A 81 1.75 -1.46 -14.00
N GLY A 82 1.14 -2.20 -13.08
CA GLY A 82 0.76 -1.70 -11.76
C GLY A 82 1.98 -1.28 -10.94
N LEU A 83 3.04 -2.10 -10.93
CA LEU A 83 4.29 -1.80 -10.23
C LEU A 83 5.00 -0.58 -10.82
N ASP A 84 5.04 -0.43 -12.15
CA ASP A 84 5.63 0.73 -12.83
C ASP A 84 4.91 2.03 -12.44
N ASN A 85 3.57 1.98 -12.38
CA ASN A 85 2.74 3.12 -11.96
C ASN A 85 2.95 3.47 -10.48
N ILE A 86 3.08 2.46 -9.61
CA ILE A 86 3.43 2.67 -8.19
C ILE A 86 4.83 3.30 -8.08
N GLU A 87 5.80 2.84 -8.86
CA GLU A 87 7.15 3.41 -8.82
C GLU A 87 7.15 4.88 -9.25
N ARG A 88 6.42 5.20 -10.33
CA ARG A 88 6.24 6.59 -10.77
C ARG A 88 5.64 7.46 -9.66
N MET A 89 4.60 6.97 -8.97
CA MET A 89 4.00 7.65 -7.82
C MET A 89 5.02 7.94 -6.73
N ILE A 90 5.72 6.90 -6.26
CA ILE A 90 6.71 7.01 -5.17
C ILE A 90 7.82 8.00 -5.55
N ASN A 91 8.26 7.99 -6.81
CA ASN A 91 9.30 8.89 -7.29
C ASN A 91 8.87 10.36 -7.32
N LYS A 92 7.57 10.67 -7.52
CA LYS A 92 7.05 12.04 -7.40
C LYS A 92 7.24 12.56 -5.96
N PHE A 93 6.77 11.80 -4.97
CA PHE A 93 6.90 12.17 -3.55
C PHE A 93 8.34 12.22 -3.04
N LYS A 94 9.26 11.49 -3.65
CA LYS A 94 10.70 11.60 -3.34
C LYS A 94 11.34 12.86 -3.90
N LYS A 95 10.92 13.31 -5.09
CA LYS A 95 11.45 14.52 -5.74
C LYS A 95 10.93 15.79 -5.08
N ASP A 96 9.67 15.80 -4.64
CA ASP A 96 9.05 16.96 -4.00
C ASP A 96 9.61 17.27 -2.59
N ARG A 97 10.50 16.41 -2.06
CA ARG A 97 11.16 16.56 -0.76
C ARG A 97 12.67 16.83 -0.85
N GLN A 98 13.21 17.06 -2.05
CA GLN A 98 14.58 17.57 -2.29
C GLN A 98 14.53 19.05 -2.65
#